data_AF-A0A535P9R7-F1
#
_entry.id   AF-A0A535P9R7-F1
#
_cell.length_a   1.000
_cell.length_b   1.000
_cell.length_c   1.000
_cell.angle_alpha   90.00
_cell.angle_beta   90.00
_cell.angle_gamma   90.00
#
_symmetry.space_group_name_H-M   'P 1'
#
loop_
_entity.id
_entity.type
_entity.pdbx_description
1 polymer ?
#
loop_
_entity_poly.entity_id
_entity_poly.type
_entity_poly.pdbx_seq_one_letter_code
_entity_poly.pdbx_strand_id
1 'polypeptide(L)'
;MSLATLYPDQFVNNVMGAAFPIGAAVAIVLGALFAGSEYGWGTVKTMFTQRPGRLTVWGGRLFVFGIWMLILTLVLFGVGAASSVVVASFQGHAITGPAAIDLAKGIGSIWLIFTVNGAIGLALGVLIRQSAAALGIGLTYVLAVEIIAVRIINLINNGQFKNVTEQFVNQNATALTQSFTSAAFGAAPSPAISADHAVLVLAAYGVGLVIVAAGLLRLRDVT
;
A
#
# COMPACT_ATOMS: atom_id res chain seq x y z
N MET A 1 22.05 -3.41 -13.23
CA MET A 1 21.92 -3.04 -11.81
C MET A 1 23.32 -3.11 -11.20
N SER A 2 23.82 -2.02 -10.62
CA SER A 2 25.17 -1.99 -10.03
C SER A 2 25.14 -2.57 -8.62
N LEU A 3 26.24 -3.19 -8.22
CA LEU A 3 26.39 -3.82 -6.89
C LEU A 3 26.22 -2.80 -5.75
N ALA A 4 26.50 -1.52 -6.04
CA ALA A 4 26.31 -0.39 -5.14
C ALA A 4 24.86 -0.19 -4.67
N THR A 5 23.86 -0.66 -5.43
CA THR A 5 22.43 -0.55 -5.05
C THR A 5 22.00 -1.54 -3.97
N LEU A 6 22.83 -2.55 -3.69
CA LEU A 6 22.54 -3.61 -2.73
C LEU A 6 23.19 -3.38 -1.37
N TYR A 7 23.92 -2.28 -1.19
CA TYR A 7 24.59 -1.97 0.06
C TYR A 7 23.65 -1.45 1.16
N PRO A 8 24.05 -1.56 2.45
CA PRO A 8 23.25 -1.12 3.60
C PRO A 8 22.89 0.36 3.62
N ASP A 9 23.66 1.22 2.96
CA ASP A 9 23.33 2.64 2.83
C ASP A 9 22.16 2.89 1.84
N GLN A 10 21.92 1.95 0.92
CA GLN A 10 20.92 2.05 -0.14
C GLN A 10 19.70 1.14 0.05
N PHE A 11 19.65 0.35 1.12
CA PHE A 11 18.60 -0.67 1.27
C PHE A 11 17.19 -0.06 1.31
N VAL A 12 17.02 1.15 1.87
CA VAL A 12 15.70 1.81 1.92
C VAL A 12 15.18 2.06 0.51
N ASN A 13 16.02 2.53 -0.38
CA ASN A 13 15.66 2.81 -1.78
C ASN A 13 15.40 1.51 -2.55
N ASN A 14 16.17 0.45 -2.25
CA ASN A 14 15.92 -0.88 -2.80
C ASN A 14 14.55 -1.44 -2.35
N VAL A 15 14.20 -1.24 -1.07
CA VAL A 15 12.89 -1.63 -0.52
C VAL A 15 11.76 -0.85 -1.18
N MET A 16 11.93 0.45 -1.46
CA MET A 16 10.91 1.25 -2.16
C MET A 16 10.58 0.68 -3.54
N GLY A 17 11.60 0.27 -4.30
CA GLY A 17 11.43 -0.36 -5.60
C GLY A 17 10.81 -1.76 -5.53
N ALA A 18 11.11 -2.53 -4.47
CA ALA A 18 10.53 -3.86 -4.28
C ALA A 18 9.07 -3.81 -3.75
N ALA A 19 8.74 -2.80 -2.96
CA ALA A 19 7.44 -2.66 -2.31
C ALA A 19 6.30 -2.41 -3.31
N PHE A 20 6.59 -1.77 -4.45
CA PHE A 20 5.59 -1.41 -5.44
C PHE A 20 6.05 -1.86 -6.84
N PRO A 21 5.21 -2.53 -7.66
CA PRO A 21 3.76 -2.73 -7.50
C PRO A 21 3.33 -3.98 -6.71
N ILE A 22 4.23 -4.95 -6.49
CA ILE A 22 3.85 -6.27 -5.96
C ILE A 22 3.34 -6.19 -4.52
N GLY A 23 4.00 -5.43 -3.65
CA GLY A 23 3.56 -5.26 -2.27
C GLY A 23 2.18 -4.60 -2.15
N ALA A 24 1.84 -3.66 -3.05
CA ALA A 24 0.50 -3.09 -3.13
C ALA A 24 -0.56 -4.14 -3.52
N ALA A 25 -0.26 -5.03 -4.47
CA ALA A 25 -1.14 -6.14 -4.81
C ALA A 25 -1.33 -7.11 -3.63
N VAL A 26 -0.26 -7.45 -2.90
CA VAL A 26 -0.34 -8.27 -1.68
C VAL A 26 -1.17 -7.58 -0.60
N ALA A 27 -1.02 -6.27 -0.42
CA ALA A 27 -1.82 -5.52 0.54
C ALA A 27 -3.32 -5.55 0.19
N ILE A 28 -3.68 -5.35 -1.09
CA ILE A 28 -5.07 -5.49 -1.58
C ILE A 28 -5.61 -6.89 -1.27
N VAL A 29 -4.81 -7.93 -1.54
CA VAL A 29 -5.20 -9.32 -1.26
C VAL A 29 -5.51 -9.51 0.22
N LEU A 30 -4.63 -9.05 1.10
CA LEU A 30 -4.81 -9.17 2.54
C LEU A 30 -6.02 -8.39 3.03
N GLY A 31 -6.27 -7.18 2.51
CA GLY A 31 -7.48 -6.42 2.83
C GLY A 31 -8.76 -7.14 2.39
N ALA A 32 -8.78 -7.65 1.17
CA ALA A 32 -9.94 -8.38 0.64
C ALA A 32 -10.22 -9.68 1.41
N LEU A 33 -9.16 -10.40 1.81
CA LEU A 33 -9.29 -11.58 2.67
C LEU A 33 -9.76 -11.19 4.08
N PHE A 34 -9.17 -10.16 4.68
CA PHE A 34 -9.49 -9.72 6.04
C PHE A 34 -10.97 -9.32 6.19
N ALA A 35 -11.54 -8.64 5.18
CA ALA A 35 -12.95 -8.29 5.19
C ALA A 35 -13.86 -9.40 4.63
N GLY A 36 -13.46 -10.03 3.53
CA GLY A 36 -14.31 -10.96 2.78
C GLY A 36 -14.42 -12.35 3.41
N SER A 37 -13.39 -12.82 4.11
CA SER A 37 -13.39 -14.18 4.71
C SER A 37 -14.44 -14.33 5.82
N GLU A 38 -14.71 -13.28 6.58
CA GLU A 38 -15.68 -13.31 7.69
C GLU A 38 -17.10 -13.59 7.22
N TYR A 39 -17.46 -13.16 6.01
CA TYR A 39 -18.76 -13.46 5.41
C TYR A 39 -18.87 -14.94 5.02
N GLY A 40 -17.78 -15.55 4.56
CA GLY A 40 -17.73 -16.98 4.24
C GLY A 40 -17.82 -17.88 5.48
N TRP A 41 -17.30 -17.42 6.62
CA TRP A 41 -17.27 -18.18 7.88
C TRP A 41 -18.48 -17.90 8.78
N GLY A 42 -19.32 -16.91 8.45
CA GLY A 42 -20.43 -16.49 9.31
C GLY A 42 -20.03 -15.71 10.56
N THR A 43 -18.75 -15.37 10.73
CA THR A 43 -18.19 -14.66 11.89
C THR A 43 -18.82 -13.28 12.09
N VAL A 44 -19.29 -12.66 11.00
CA VAL A 44 -20.02 -11.38 11.05
C VAL A 44 -21.30 -11.51 11.88
N LYS A 45 -22.01 -12.65 11.79
CA LYS A 45 -23.25 -12.90 12.53
C LYS A 45 -22.97 -13.08 14.03
N THR A 46 -21.91 -13.81 14.37
CA THR A 46 -21.54 -14.06 15.78
C THR A 46 -20.96 -12.81 16.45
N MET A 47 -20.22 -11.97 15.73
CA MET A 47 -19.72 -10.70 16.28
C MET A 47 -20.84 -9.72 16.61
N PHE A 48 -21.84 -9.58 15.73
CA PHE A 48 -22.92 -8.61 15.92
C PHE A 48 -24.02 -9.04 16.89
N THR A 49 -24.04 -10.30 17.34
CA THR A 49 -24.93 -10.76 18.41
C THR A 49 -24.41 -10.46 19.82
N GLN A 50 -23.11 -10.16 20.00
CA GLN A 50 -22.49 -10.09 21.32
C GLN A 50 -22.62 -8.76 22.11
N ARG A 51 -23.50 -7.83 21.74
CA ARG A 51 -23.69 -6.46 22.33
C ARG A 51 -22.67 -5.34 22.03
N PRO A 52 -21.39 -5.50 21.57
CA PRO A 52 -20.60 -4.32 21.22
C PRO A 52 -21.19 -3.61 20.00
N GLY A 53 -21.18 -2.28 20.03
CA GLY A 53 -21.69 -1.46 18.93
C GLY A 53 -20.91 -1.73 17.63
N ARG A 54 -21.61 -1.71 16.49
CA ARG A 54 -21.02 -2.02 15.16
C ARG A 54 -19.76 -1.19 14.85
N LEU A 55 -19.72 0.06 15.29
CA LEU A 55 -18.57 0.96 15.10
C LEU A 55 -17.39 0.66 16.02
N THR A 56 -17.62 0.14 17.23
CA THR A 56 -16.54 -0.28 18.14
C THR A 56 -15.82 -1.50 17.56
N VAL A 57 -16.57 -2.46 17.02
CA VAL A 57 -16.01 -3.62 16.32
C VAL A 57 -15.22 -3.16 15.08
N TRP A 58 -15.77 -2.22 14.31
CA TRP A 58 -15.08 -1.67 13.15
C TRP A 58 -13.76 -0.97 13.50
N GLY A 59 -13.75 -0.13 14.55
CA GLY A 59 -12.54 0.54 15.01
C GLY A 59 -11.45 -0.44 15.44
N GLY A 60 -11.80 -1.48 16.19
CA GLY A 60 -10.86 -2.54 16.58
C GLY A 60 -10.30 -3.30 15.37
N ARG A 61 -11.14 -3.57 14.37
CA ARG A 61 -10.71 -4.23 13.12
C ARG A 61 -9.74 -3.37 12.32
N LEU A 62 -10.02 -2.08 12.19
CA LEU A 62 -9.13 -1.15 11.51
C LEU A 62 -7.78 -1.04 12.22
N PHE A 63 -7.78 -1.04 13.55
CA PHE A 63 -6.56 -1.03 14.35
C PHE A 63 -5.71 -2.29 14.10
N VAL A 64 -6.33 -3.47 14.16
CA VAL A 64 -5.66 -4.75 13.86
C VAL A 64 -5.16 -4.79 12.41
N PHE A 65 -5.97 -4.31 11.47
CA PHE A 65 -5.60 -4.20 10.06
C PHE A 65 -4.37 -3.28 9.86
N GLY A 66 -4.36 -2.11 10.49
CA GLY A 66 -3.24 -1.18 10.46
C GLY A 66 -1.96 -1.78 11.05
N ILE A 67 -2.07 -2.53 12.14
CA ILE A 67 -0.95 -3.28 12.73
C ILE A 67 -0.43 -4.34 11.76
N TRP A 68 -1.31 -5.10 11.10
CA TRP A 68 -0.89 -6.09 10.11
C TRP A 68 -0.14 -5.44 8.93
N MET A 69 -0.60 -4.28 8.45
CA MET A 69 0.11 -3.52 7.41
C MET A 69 1.46 -3.01 7.90
N LEU A 70 1.57 -2.65 9.19
CA LEU A 70 2.84 -2.27 9.79
C LEU A 70 3.79 -3.46 9.90
N ILE A 71 3.31 -4.62 10.33
CA ILE A 71 4.11 -5.86 10.40
C ILE A 71 4.66 -6.22 9.03
N LEU A 72 3.82 -6.20 7.97
CA LEU A 72 4.29 -6.44 6.60
C LEU A 72 5.38 -5.47 6.17
N THR A 73 5.21 -4.19 6.51
CA THR A 73 6.20 -3.15 6.23
C THR A 73 7.51 -3.44 6.96
N LEU A 74 7.45 -3.76 8.26
CA LEU A 74 8.64 -4.07 9.06
C LEU A 74 9.34 -5.34 8.59
N VAL A 75 8.60 -6.38 8.19
CA VAL A 75 9.17 -7.60 7.60
C VAL A 75 9.89 -7.27 6.29
N LEU A 76 9.29 -6.47 5.42
CA LEU A 76 9.91 -6.05 4.16
C LEU A 76 11.21 -5.28 4.40
N PHE A 77 11.19 -4.31 5.32
CA PHE A 77 12.39 -3.56 5.72
C PHE A 77 13.44 -4.43 6.40
N GLY A 78 13.02 -5.38 7.24
CA GLY A 78 13.91 -6.33 7.91
C GLY A 78 14.62 -7.25 6.92
N VAL A 79 13.90 -7.79 5.93
CA VAL A 79 14.48 -8.60 4.85
C VAL A 79 15.40 -7.75 3.95
N GLY A 80 15.01 -6.51 3.63
CA GLY A 80 15.84 -5.58 2.88
C GLY A 80 17.14 -5.25 3.61
N ALA A 81 17.07 -4.95 4.90
CA ALA A 81 18.25 -4.70 5.72
C ALA A 81 19.13 -5.95 5.85
N ALA A 82 18.56 -7.11 6.16
CA ALA A 82 19.30 -8.36 6.28
C ALA A 82 20.03 -8.75 4.98
N SER A 83 19.35 -8.66 3.83
CA SER A 83 19.95 -8.94 2.52
C SER A 83 21.11 -7.98 2.20
N SER A 84 20.97 -6.69 2.54
CA SER A 84 22.02 -5.70 2.33
C SER A 84 23.28 -5.94 3.18
N VAL A 85 23.11 -6.37 4.44
CA VAL A 85 24.21 -6.74 5.34
C VAL A 85 24.94 -7.98 4.83
N VAL A 86 24.20 -8.99 4.35
CA VAL A 86 24.79 -10.18 3.73
C VAL A 86 25.66 -9.78 2.54
N VAL A 87 25.16 -8.91 1.64
CA VAL A 87 25.93 -8.43 0.48
C VAL A 87 27.18 -7.66 0.91
N ALA A 88 27.07 -6.73 1.87
CA ALA A 88 28.21 -5.98 2.38
C ALA A 88 29.29 -6.88 2.99
N SER A 89 28.88 -7.91 3.72
CA SER A 89 29.80 -8.86 4.36
C SER A 89 30.64 -9.63 3.34
N PHE A 90 30.07 -10.04 2.21
CA PHE A 90 30.80 -10.70 1.12
C PHE A 90 31.72 -9.75 0.35
N GLN A 91 31.47 -8.44 0.42
CA GLN A 91 32.19 -7.43 -0.36
C GLN A 91 33.24 -6.67 0.44
N GLY A 92 33.37 -6.95 1.74
CA GLY A 92 34.24 -6.20 2.65
C GLY A 92 33.86 -4.72 2.76
N HIS A 93 32.61 -4.36 2.45
CA HIS A 93 32.13 -2.98 2.51
C HIS A 93 31.74 -2.60 3.94
N ALA A 94 31.92 -1.33 4.29
CA ALA A 94 31.52 -0.81 5.60
C ALA A 94 30.00 -0.93 5.78
N ILE A 95 29.57 -1.47 6.92
CA ILE A 95 28.16 -1.55 7.28
C ILE A 95 27.75 -0.22 7.90
N THR A 96 27.47 0.77 7.07
CA THR A 96 26.86 2.03 7.48
C THR A 96 25.39 2.01 7.15
N GLY A 97 24.53 2.00 8.17
CA GLY A 97 23.09 2.10 7.98
C GLY A 97 22.66 3.51 7.55
N PRO A 98 21.46 3.65 6.95
CA PRO A 98 20.89 4.94 6.58
C PRO A 98 20.57 5.75 7.84
N ALA A 99 20.40 7.07 7.68
CA ALA A 99 19.99 7.92 8.78
C ALA A 99 18.64 7.45 9.35
N ALA A 100 18.49 7.45 10.67
CA ALA A 100 17.27 6.98 11.34
C ALA A 100 16.01 7.72 10.88
N ILE A 101 16.15 9.00 10.50
CA ILE A 101 15.05 9.80 9.95
C ILE A 101 14.59 9.31 8.57
N ASP A 102 15.52 8.90 7.70
CA ASP A 102 15.20 8.41 6.37
C ASP A 102 14.57 7.02 6.44
N LEU A 103 15.04 6.21 7.39
CA LEU A 103 14.41 4.93 7.72
C LEU A 103 12.98 5.11 8.22
N ALA A 104 12.73 6.03 9.15
CA ALA A 104 11.40 6.32 9.68
C ALA A 104 10.45 6.83 8.58
N LYS A 105 10.94 7.74 7.71
CA LYS A 105 10.18 8.22 6.54
C LYS A 105 9.86 7.07 5.59
N GLY A 106 10.83 6.22 5.26
CA GLY A 106 10.62 5.07 4.38
C GLY A 106 9.57 4.10 4.93
N ILE A 107 9.68 3.75 6.22
CA ILE A 107 8.69 2.88 6.89
C ILE A 107 7.31 3.52 6.85
N GLY A 108 7.20 4.82 7.18
CA GLY A 108 5.93 5.55 7.13
C GLY A 108 5.31 5.58 5.74
N SER A 109 6.11 5.81 4.69
CA SER A 109 5.65 5.85 3.30
C SER A 109 5.14 4.49 2.83
N ILE A 110 5.87 3.40 3.05
CA ILE A 110 5.42 2.05 2.66
C ILE A 110 4.21 1.62 3.48
N TRP A 111 4.21 1.91 4.78
CA TRP A 111 3.06 1.59 5.63
C TRP A 111 1.79 2.30 5.16
N LEU A 112 1.89 3.58 4.76
CA LEU A 112 0.79 4.32 4.16
C LEU A 112 0.32 3.68 2.85
N ILE A 113 1.25 3.37 1.94
CA ILE A 113 0.94 2.74 0.64
C ILE A 113 0.22 1.40 0.85
N PHE A 114 0.74 0.54 1.74
CA PHE A 114 0.14 -0.76 2.04
C PHE A 114 -1.22 -0.61 2.71
N THR A 115 -1.36 0.34 3.65
CA THR A 115 -2.65 0.59 4.32
C THR A 115 -3.71 1.06 3.34
N VAL A 116 -3.38 1.97 2.41
CA VAL A 116 -4.34 2.48 1.41
C VAL A 116 -4.72 1.42 0.40
N ASN A 117 -3.73 0.71 -0.16
CA ASN A 117 -3.99 -0.38 -1.10
C ASN A 117 -4.78 -1.52 -0.44
N GLY A 118 -4.40 -1.91 0.77
CA GLY A 118 -5.17 -2.89 1.53
C GLY A 118 -6.56 -2.38 1.91
N ALA A 119 -6.74 -1.08 2.16
CA ALA A 119 -8.07 -0.49 2.39
C ALA A 119 -8.97 -0.59 1.15
N ILE A 120 -8.42 -0.53 -0.07
CA ILE A 120 -9.18 -0.81 -1.31
C ILE A 120 -9.69 -2.26 -1.27
N GLY A 121 -8.80 -3.22 -1.00
CA GLY A 121 -9.18 -4.63 -0.88
C GLY A 121 -10.22 -4.86 0.21
N LEU A 122 -10.03 -4.25 1.39
CA LEU A 122 -10.95 -4.33 2.53
C LEU A 122 -12.32 -3.72 2.19
N ALA A 123 -12.36 -2.57 1.53
CA ALA A 123 -13.61 -1.96 1.07
C ALA A 123 -14.34 -2.85 0.05
N LEU A 124 -13.62 -3.44 -0.91
CA LEU A 124 -14.17 -4.41 -1.86
C LEU A 124 -14.70 -5.66 -1.14
N GLY A 125 -13.98 -6.18 -0.14
CA GLY A 125 -14.41 -7.31 0.68
C GLY A 125 -15.71 -7.03 1.44
N VAL A 126 -15.83 -5.85 2.05
CA VAL A 126 -17.07 -5.39 2.72
C VAL A 126 -18.21 -5.20 1.72
N LEU A 127 -17.91 -4.65 0.53
CA LEU A 127 -18.91 -4.34 -0.49
C LEU A 127 -19.50 -5.61 -1.11
N ILE A 128 -18.63 -6.54 -1.50
CA ILE A 128 -18.97 -7.75 -2.26
C ILE A 128 -19.40 -8.90 -1.34
N ARG A 129 -18.92 -8.93 -0.08
CA ARG A 129 -19.18 -10.01 0.89
C ARG A 129 -18.69 -11.39 0.45
N GLN A 130 -17.73 -11.44 -0.48
CA GLN A 130 -17.11 -12.66 -0.97
C GLN A 130 -15.62 -12.40 -1.22
N SER A 131 -14.75 -13.16 -0.55
CA SER A 131 -13.30 -13.00 -0.64
C SER A 131 -12.78 -13.21 -2.07
N ALA A 132 -13.17 -14.29 -2.75
CA ALA A 132 -12.68 -14.61 -4.09
C ALA A 132 -13.02 -13.51 -5.13
N ALA A 133 -14.25 -13.00 -5.11
CA ALA A 133 -14.68 -11.94 -6.02
C ALA A 133 -14.00 -10.60 -5.71
N ALA A 134 -13.88 -10.24 -4.43
CA ALA A 134 -13.15 -9.03 -4.01
C ALA A 134 -11.68 -9.08 -4.42
N LEU A 135 -11.04 -10.25 -4.28
CA LEU A 135 -9.67 -10.48 -4.72
C LEU A 135 -9.51 -10.32 -6.23
N GLY A 136 -10.37 -10.98 -7.02
CA GLY A 136 -10.31 -10.88 -8.48
C GLY A 136 -10.46 -9.45 -8.97
N ILE A 137 -11.41 -8.71 -8.42
CA ILE A 137 -11.64 -7.30 -8.79
C ILE A 137 -10.48 -6.41 -8.34
N GLY A 138 -10.02 -6.55 -7.09
CA GLY A 138 -8.93 -5.74 -6.55
C GLY A 138 -7.60 -5.94 -7.29
N LEU A 139 -7.28 -7.20 -7.64
CA LEU A 139 -6.09 -7.52 -8.42
C LEU A 139 -6.20 -7.01 -9.87
N THR A 140 -7.36 -7.17 -10.50
CA THR A 140 -7.59 -6.64 -11.85
C THR A 140 -7.45 -5.12 -11.88
N TYR A 141 -7.94 -4.46 -10.82
CA TYR A 141 -7.82 -3.01 -10.66
C TYR A 141 -6.35 -2.54 -10.65
N VAL A 142 -5.55 -3.07 -9.73
CA VAL A 142 -4.16 -2.62 -9.50
C VAL A 142 -3.20 -3.04 -10.62
N LEU A 143 -3.42 -4.22 -11.21
CA LEU A 143 -2.51 -4.79 -12.20
C LEU A 143 -2.86 -4.44 -13.66
N ALA A 144 -4.09 -4.02 -13.94
CA ALA A 144 -4.53 -3.77 -15.31
C ALA A 144 -5.31 -2.47 -15.46
N VAL A 145 -6.43 -2.31 -14.74
CA VAL A 145 -7.40 -1.24 -15.01
C VAL A 145 -6.76 0.13 -14.85
N GLU A 146 -6.11 0.40 -13.72
CA GLU A 146 -5.54 1.73 -13.47
C GLU A 146 -4.39 2.04 -14.43
N ILE A 147 -3.53 1.05 -14.70
CA ILE A 147 -2.38 1.19 -15.60
C ILE A 147 -2.86 1.53 -17.02
N ILE A 148 -3.87 0.82 -17.51
CA ILE A 148 -4.45 1.05 -18.84
C ILE A 148 -5.17 2.39 -18.88
N ALA A 149 -5.97 2.71 -17.86
CA ALA A 149 -6.71 3.97 -17.78
C ALA A 149 -5.78 5.18 -17.85
N VAL A 150 -4.72 5.21 -17.03
CA VAL A 150 -3.73 6.30 -17.03
C VAL A 150 -3.04 6.40 -18.39
N ARG A 151 -2.68 5.26 -19.00
CA ARG A 151 -2.05 5.25 -20.33
C ARG A 151 -2.98 5.83 -21.40
N ILE A 152 -4.25 5.44 -21.41
CA ILE A 152 -5.25 5.94 -22.37
C ILE A 152 -5.49 7.43 -22.17
N ILE A 153 -5.66 7.89 -20.93
CA ILE A 153 -5.86 9.32 -20.62
C ILE A 153 -4.68 10.16 -21.13
N ASN A 154 -3.46 9.70 -20.92
CA ASN A 154 -2.25 10.38 -21.40
C ASN A 154 -2.18 10.43 -22.94
N LEU A 155 -2.58 9.34 -23.62
CA LEU A 155 -2.57 9.26 -25.08
C LEU A 155 -3.61 10.17 -25.74
N ILE A 156 -4.84 10.19 -25.22
CA ILE A 156 -5.95 10.96 -25.82
C ILE A 156 -5.72 12.45 -25.65
N ASN A 157 -5.09 12.86 -24.56
CA ASN A 157 -5.10 14.25 -24.16
C ASN A 157 -3.73 14.95 -24.23
N ASN A 158 -2.71 14.34 -24.86
CA ASN A 158 -1.34 14.88 -24.95
C ASN A 158 -0.79 15.42 -23.60
N GLY A 159 -1.20 14.82 -22.49
CA GLY A 159 -0.81 15.24 -21.13
C GLY A 159 -1.44 16.55 -20.62
N GLN A 160 -2.58 17.02 -21.15
CA GLN A 160 -3.24 18.24 -20.64
C GLN A 160 -4.09 18.02 -19.36
N PHE A 161 -4.47 16.77 -19.04
CA PHE A 161 -5.28 16.41 -17.85
C PHE A 161 -4.41 15.74 -16.80
N LYS A 162 -3.22 16.30 -16.53
CA LYS A 162 -2.34 15.83 -15.44
C LYS A 162 -3.09 15.74 -14.11
N ASN A 163 -3.95 16.72 -13.83
CA ASN A 163 -4.78 16.78 -12.62
C ASN A 163 -5.65 15.52 -12.39
N VAL A 164 -6.12 14.85 -13.45
CA VAL A 164 -6.95 13.63 -13.31
C VAL A 164 -6.07 12.42 -13.07
N THR A 165 -4.95 12.31 -13.79
CA THR A 165 -4.00 11.22 -13.58
C THR A 165 -3.34 11.27 -12.20
N GLU A 166 -3.16 12.48 -11.65
CA GLU A 166 -2.60 12.73 -10.33
C GLU A 166 -3.53 12.34 -9.17
N GLN A 167 -4.80 12.02 -9.43
CA GLN A 167 -5.70 11.54 -8.38
C GLN A 167 -5.65 10.02 -8.17
N PHE A 168 -5.05 9.28 -9.10
CA PHE A 168 -5.02 7.83 -9.01
C PHE A 168 -4.07 7.34 -7.90
N VAL A 169 -4.53 6.33 -7.14
CA VAL A 169 -3.82 5.82 -5.96
C VAL A 169 -2.43 5.29 -6.32
N ASN A 170 -2.29 4.51 -7.40
CA ASN A 170 -1.00 3.95 -7.77
C ASN A 170 -0.06 4.98 -8.38
N GLN A 171 -0.57 6.04 -9.00
CA GLN A 171 0.27 7.16 -9.45
C GLN A 171 0.91 7.87 -8.25
N ASN A 172 0.13 8.16 -7.21
CA ASN A 172 0.64 8.76 -5.98
C ASN A 172 1.56 7.81 -5.21
N ALA A 173 1.23 6.51 -5.14
CA ALA A 173 2.11 5.52 -4.52
C ALA A 173 3.45 5.41 -5.24
N THR A 174 3.44 5.42 -6.58
CA THR A 174 4.66 5.40 -7.40
C THR A 174 5.47 6.68 -7.23
N ALA A 175 4.83 7.85 -7.21
CA ALA A 175 5.53 9.11 -6.98
C ALA A 175 6.17 9.18 -5.59
N LEU A 176 5.47 8.67 -4.56
CA LEU A 176 5.99 8.60 -3.21
C LEU A 176 7.21 7.68 -3.11
N THR A 177 7.21 6.50 -3.74
CA THR A 177 8.40 5.63 -3.76
C THR A 177 9.56 6.24 -4.55
N GLN A 178 9.27 6.94 -5.66
CA GLN A 178 10.28 7.64 -6.47
C GLN A 178 10.93 8.83 -5.75
N SER A 179 10.29 9.39 -4.72
CA SER A 179 10.86 10.47 -3.90
C SER A 179 12.10 10.04 -3.10
N PHE A 180 12.28 8.73 -2.88
CA PHE A 180 13.41 8.15 -2.17
C PHE A 180 14.54 7.73 -3.15
N THR A 181 14.75 8.45 -4.24
CA THR A 181 15.83 8.10 -5.19
C THR A 181 17.21 8.46 -4.64
N SER A 182 18.23 7.72 -5.06
CA SER A 182 19.63 8.08 -4.81
C SER A 182 20.48 7.97 -6.06
N ALA A 183 21.63 8.64 -6.06
CA ALA A 183 22.58 8.63 -7.17
C ALA A 183 23.07 7.20 -7.53
N ALA A 184 23.02 6.26 -6.58
CA ALA A 184 23.39 4.86 -6.81
C ALA A 184 22.47 4.14 -7.82
N PHE A 185 21.21 4.59 -7.94
CA PHE A 185 20.22 4.06 -8.88
C PHE A 185 20.24 4.80 -10.23
N GLY A 186 21.13 5.77 -10.41
CA GLY A 186 21.23 6.60 -11.61
C GLY A 186 20.34 7.84 -11.58
N ALA A 187 20.40 8.64 -12.64
CA ALA A 187 19.54 9.82 -12.78
C ALA A 187 18.08 9.38 -12.99
N ALA A 188 17.27 9.50 -11.95
CA ALA A 188 15.82 9.35 -12.06
C ALA A 188 15.21 10.69 -12.50
N PRO A 189 14.27 10.68 -13.47
CA PRO A 189 13.50 11.88 -13.77
C PRO A 189 12.79 12.36 -12.50
N SER A 190 12.70 13.67 -12.30
CA SER A 190 12.00 14.23 -11.15
C SER A 190 10.56 13.71 -11.11
N PRO A 191 10.06 13.25 -9.95
CA PRO A 191 8.69 12.78 -9.84
C PRO A 191 7.73 13.85 -10.36
N ALA A 192 6.77 13.44 -11.19
CA ALA A 192 5.75 14.36 -11.72
C ALA A 192 4.84 14.90 -10.60
N ILE A 193 4.74 14.17 -9.47
CA ILE A 193 3.92 14.50 -8.30
C ILE A 193 4.86 14.69 -7.11
N SER A 194 4.66 15.76 -6.34
CA SER A 194 5.43 16.00 -5.12
C SER A 194 5.10 14.97 -4.03
N ALA A 195 6.08 14.65 -3.18
CA ALA A 195 5.89 13.70 -2.09
C ALA A 195 4.78 14.13 -1.13
N ASP A 196 4.69 15.43 -0.81
CA ASP A 196 3.66 15.98 0.09
C ASP A 196 2.25 15.80 -0.50
N HIS A 197 2.10 16.05 -1.81
CA HIS A 197 0.83 15.84 -2.51
C HIS A 197 0.46 14.35 -2.52
N ALA A 198 1.42 13.47 -2.80
CA ALA A 198 1.21 12.03 -2.80
C ALA A 198 0.76 11.52 -1.43
N VAL A 199 1.39 11.97 -0.35
CA VAL A 199 0.99 11.62 1.03
C VAL A 199 -0.43 12.09 1.33
N LEU A 200 -0.77 13.33 0.98
CA LEU A 200 -2.11 13.88 1.21
C LEU A 200 -3.19 13.12 0.46
N VAL A 201 -2.98 12.80 -0.81
CA VAL A 201 -3.94 12.06 -1.63
C VAL A 201 -4.11 10.64 -1.07
N LEU A 202 -3.02 9.94 -0.78
CA LEU A 202 -3.07 8.60 -0.20
C LEU A 202 -3.80 8.60 1.15
N ALA A 203 -3.50 9.56 2.04
CA ALA A 203 -4.18 9.69 3.32
C ALA A 203 -5.69 9.97 3.14
N ALA A 204 -6.06 10.84 2.22
CA ALA A 204 -7.46 11.15 1.90
C ALA A 204 -8.21 9.92 1.39
N TYR A 205 -7.60 9.13 0.48
CA TYR A 205 -8.17 7.87 0.00
C TYR A 205 -8.30 6.84 1.13
N GLY A 206 -7.28 6.68 1.96
CA GLY A 206 -7.31 5.77 3.11
C GLY A 206 -8.47 6.09 4.05
N VAL A 207 -8.60 7.36 4.45
CA VAL A 207 -9.71 7.82 5.32
C VAL A 207 -11.06 7.65 4.62
N GLY A 208 -11.17 8.05 3.36
CA GLY A 208 -12.41 7.94 2.57
C GLY A 208 -12.91 6.49 2.44
N LEU A 209 -12.02 5.57 2.08
CA LEU A 209 -12.34 4.14 1.95
C LEU A 209 -12.81 3.54 3.27
N VAL A 210 -12.15 3.90 4.37
CA VAL A 210 -12.52 3.45 5.73
C VAL A 210 -13.90 3.97 6.13
N ILE A 211 -14.21 5.24 5.83
CA ILE A 211 -15.51 5.85 6.12
C ILE A 211 -16.61 5.19 5.28
N VAL A 212 -16.36 4.97 3.98
CA VAL A 212 -17.31 4.30 3.08
C VAL A 212 -17.60 2.88 3.57
N ALA A 213 -16.56 2.12 3.92
CA ALA A 213 -16.72 0.77 4.47
C ALA A 213 -17.49 0.78 5.81
N ALA A 214 -17.21 1.74 6.70
CA ALA A 214 -17.97 1.92 7.94
C ALA A 214 -19.47 2.22 7.68
N GLY A 215 -19.74 3.11 6.72
CA GLY A 215 -21.09 3.47 6.30
C GLY A 215 -21.85 2.26 5.73
N LEU A 216 -21.21 1.48 4.86
CA LEU A 216 -21.78 0.25 4.30
C LEU A 216 -22.12 -0.77 5.40
N LEU A 217 -21.29 -0.92 6.43
CA LEU A 217 -21.56 -1.80 7.57
C LEU A 217 -22.68 -1.30 8.49
N ARG A 218 -22.85 0.02 8.59
CA ARG A 218 -23.91 0.64 9.38
C ARG A 218 -25.27 0.55 8.68
N LEU A 219 -25.29 0.79 7.37
CA LEU A 219 -26.52 0.88 6.58
C LEU A 219 -27.06 -0.49 6.14
N ARG A 220 -26.20 -1.50 6.02
CA ARG A 220 -26.64 -2.83 5.56
C ARG A 220 -26.98 -3.71 6.75
N ASP A 221 -28.19 -4.26 6.74
CA ASP A 221 -28.60 -5.28 7.70
C ASP A 221 -27.89 -6.62 7.47
N VAL A 222 -27.72 -7.34 8.57
CA VAL A 222 -26.98 -8.61 8.64
C VAL A 222 -28.02 -9.73 8.53
N THR A 223 -28.22 -10.26 7.32
CA THR A 223 -29.06 -11.44 7.04
C THR A 223 -28.28 -12.73 7.16
#